data_AF-A0A7V8Z5I2-F1
#
_entry.id   AF-A0A7V8Z5I2-F1
#
_cell.length_a   1.000
_cell.length_b   1.000
_cell.length_c   1.000
_cell.angle_alpha   90.00
_cell.angle_beta   90.00
_cell.angle_gamma   90.00
#
_symmetry.space_group_name_H-M   'P 1'
#
loop_
_entity.id
_entity.type
_entity.pdbx_description
1 polymer ?
#
loop_
_entity_poly.entity_id
_entity_poly.type
_entity_poly.pdbx_seq_one_letter_code
_entity_poly.pdbx_strand_id
1 'polypeptide(L)'
;MSPLAARALVFFTSAAVLVMEILATRLLAPYVGVTLETFTGIIGTVLAGISLGSWLGGRLADRHPAPRLLGPALIVGGVLVLLSPTIVAGIGPSVTGGGPVEIVALAALGFFAPALVLSTVTPIVAKVTLDDLAETGTVVGGLSATGTAGAIFGTFVTGFVLLATLPSRPIVFGVGAALVLAGTVLAVRVGRLTAPGVAGVTAVTLAGSALLGVVSGPCQFETAYFCARVTVDESRQSGRLLWLDTLRHSYVDLNDPSYLDFRYARLMADTVLTHSPEGPLDALYIGGGGFTLPRWLAAERPGSTNTVLELDPGLVDIAQDELGLDIAAIDVITIGDARLNILPTPEDHFELVVGDAFGGLSVPWHLTTEEFVTEIADRLTDDGLYVMNLIDYPPFRFAKAEAATLAEVFPEVLVLAPPDYLDGSEGGNVVLAAARFPFDTAQLERVMADRASSEIALTGAAAAAWIGDAPALTDEFAPVDQWISRP
;
A
#
# COMPACT_ATOMS: atom_id res chain seq x y z
N MET A 1 -23.53 37.12 -4.74
CA MET A 1 -22.49 36.25 -5.35
C MET A 1 -23.08 35.66 -6.62
N SER A 2 -22.34 35.51 -7.72
CA SER A 2 -22.93 34.92 -8.93
C SER A 2 -23.22 33.43 -8.73
N PRO A 3 -24.29 32.87 -9.33
CA PRO A 3 -24.59 31.43 -9.21
C PRO A 3 -23.44 30.52 -9.65
N LEU A 4 -22.69 30.95 -10.68
CA LEU A 4 -21.51 30.23 -11.15
C LEU A 4 -20.39 30.21 -10.10
N ALA A 5 -20.11 31.34 -9.44
CA ALA A 5 -19.10 31.40 -8.40
C ALA A 5 -19.50 30.58 -7.16
N ALA A 6 -20.79 30.57 -6.81
CA ALA A 6 -21.32 29.75 -5.73
C ALA A 6 -21.12 28.25 -6.01
N ARG A 7 -21.51 27.80 -7.21
CA ARG A 7 -21.35 26.41 -7.66
C ARG A 7 -19.88 26.00 -7.75
N ALA A 8 -19.03 26.84 -8.35
CA ALA A 8 -17.60 26.57 -8.45
C ALA A 8 -16.97 26.42 -7.05
N LEU A 9 -17.34 27.28 -6.10
CA LEU A 9 -16.80 27.21 -4.75
C LEU A 9 -17.16 25.89 -4.07
N VAL A 10 -18.44 25.50 -4.12
CA VAL A 10 -18.92 24.23 -3.56
C VAL A 10 -18.24 23.03 -4.25
N PHE A 11 -18.15 23.05 -5.58
CA PHE A 11 -17.48 22.01 -6.36
C PHE A 11 -16.04 21.79 -5.89
N PHE A 12 -15.22 22.85 -5.85
CA PHE A 12 -13.81 22.73 -5.52
C PHE A 12 -13.56 22.45 -4.04
N THR A 13 -14.40 22.93 -3.12
CA THR A 13 -14.26 22.57 -1.70
C THR A 13 -14.64 21.12 -1.45
N SER A 14 -15.69 20.61 -2.08
CA SER A 14 -16.03 19.19 -2.00
C SER A 14 -14.96 18.32 -2.65
N ALA A 15 -14.44 18.72 -3.81
CA ALA A 15 -13.30 18.04 -4.44
C ALA A 15 -12.08 18.00 -3.51
N ALA A 16 -11.73 19.12 -2.87
CA ALA A 16 -10.58 19.19 -1.96
C ALA A 16 -10.72 18.26 -0.74
N VAL A 17 -11.92 18.14 -0.15
CA VAL A 17 -12.15 17.20 0.95
C VAL A 17 -11.88 15.76 0.50
N LEU A 18 -12.39 15.36 -0.67
CA LEU A 18 -12.20 13.99 -1.18
C LEU A 18 -10.78 13.75 -1.69
N VAL A 19 -10.09 14.76 -2.23
CA VAL A 19 -8.66 14.68 -2.54
C VAL A 19 -7.89 14.35 -1.26
N MET A 20 -8.16 15.07 -0.17
CA MET A 20 -7.49 14.83 1.10
C MET A 20 -7.84 13.47 1.72
N GLU A 21 -9.07 12.99 1.55
CA GLU A 21 -9.48 11.65 1.98
C GLU A 21 -8.64 10.56 1.28
N ILE A 22 -8.48 10.67 -0.04
CA ILE A 22 -7.66 9.72 -0.81
C ILE A 22 -6.17 9.84 -0.47
N LEU A 23 -5.65 11.06 -0.28
CA LEU A 23 -4.25 11.25 0.14
C LEU A 23 -3.98 10.79 1.57
N ALA A 24 -4.98 10.74 2.44
CA ALA A 24 -4.82 10.28 3.81
C ALA A 24 -4.31 8.84 3.87
N THR A 25 -4.72 7.97 2.93
CA THR A 25 -4.25 6.57 2.88
C THR A 25 -2.74 6.52 2.69
N ARG A 26 -2.21 7.31 1.74
CA ARG A 26 -0.76 7.41 1.45
C ARG A 26 0.03 8.02 2.59
N LEU A 27 -0.53 9.02 3.25
CA LEU A 27 0.14 9.71 4.36
C LEU A 27 0.18 8.86 5.64
N LEU A 28 -0.82 7.99 5.85
CA LEU A 28 -0.91 7.11 7.01
C LEU A 28 -0.19 5.78 6.80
N ALA A 29 -0.11 5.27 5.57
CA ALA A 29 0.44 3.95 5.25
C ALA A 29 1.80 3.66 5.92
N PRO A 30 2.78 4.58 5.97
CA PRO A 30 4.09 4.28 6.58
C PRO A 30 4.06 4.07 8.10
N TYR A 31 2.94 4.37 8.75
CA TYR A 31 2.78 4.30 10.20
C TYR A 31 1.82 3.19 10.63
N VAL A 32 0.74 2.99 9.88
CA VAL A 32 -0.33 2.04 10.24
C VAL A 32 -0.61 0.97 9.18
N GLY A 33 0.14 0.99 8.06
CA GLY A 33 -0.03 0.07 6.94
C GLY A 33 -1.24 0.39 6.05
N VAL A 34 -1.45 -0.44 5.03
CA VAL A 34 -2.60 -0.37 4.11
C VAL A 34 -3.52 -1.55 4.39
N THR A 35 -4.63 -1.28 5.07
CA THR A 35 -5.57 -2.32 5.52
C THR A 35 -7.02 -1.85 5.44
N LEU A 36 -7.97 -2.80 5.49
CA LEU A 36 -9.40 -2.50 5.56
C LEU A 36 -9.76 -1.59 6.75
N GLU A 37 -9.11 -1.78 7.90
CA GLU A 37 -9.28 -0.92 9.07
C GLU A 37 -8.80 0.50 8.80
N THR A 38 -7.67 0.65 8.09
CA THR A 38 -7.11 1.94 7.72
C THR A 38 -8.05 2.72 6.81
N PHE A 39 -8.57 2.10 5.75
CA PHE A 39 -9.59 2.71 4.89
C PHE A 39 -10.85 3.09 5.66
N THR A 40 -11.34 2.19 6.51
CA THR A 40 -12.54 2.41 7.32
C THR A 40 -12.36 3.59 8.29
N GLY A 41 -11.21 3.67 8.97
CA GLY A 41 -10.89 4.74 9.90
C GLY A 41 -10.80 6.10 9.22
N ILE A 42 -10.17 6.17 8.04
CA ILE A 42 -10.08 7.40 7.23
C ILE A 42 -11.46 7.86 6.78
N ILE A 43 -12.22 6.99 6.10
CA ILE A 43 -13.56 7.32 5.58
C ILE A 43 -14.48 7.75 6.73
N GLY A 44 -14.52 6.97 7.82
CA GLY A 44 -15.32 7.30 9.00
C GLY A 44 -14.98 8.67 9.59
N THR A 45 -13.69 8.99 9.68
CA THR A 45 -13.20 10.28 10.18
C THR A 45 -13.60 11.44 9.29
N VAL A 46 -13.39 11.31 7.97
CA VAL A 46 -13.69 12.39 7.02
C VAL A 46 -15.20 12.60 6.91
N LEU A 47 -16.01 11.54 6.87
CA LEU A 47 -17.47 11.62 6.91
C LEU A 47 -17.99 12.27 8.20
N ALA A 48 -17.39 11.96 9.35
CA ALA A 48 -17.72 12.64 10.62
C ALA A 48 -17.40 14.13 10.54
N GLY A 49 -16.26 14.50 9.95
CA GLY A 49 -15.89 15.88 9.66
C GLY A 49 -16.90 16.57 8.74
N ILE A 50 -17.29 15.92 7.63
CA ILE A 50 -18.28 16.44 6.67
C ILE A 50 -19.62 16.69 7.35
N SER A 51 -20.11 15.72 8.14
CA SER A 51 -21.37 15.80 8.87
C SER A 51 -21.38 16.97 9.87
N LEU A 52 -20.38 17.02 10.75
CA LEU A 52 -20.28 18.06 11.77
C LEU A 52 -20.03 19.44 11.14
N GLY A 53 -19.18 19.51 10.13
CA GLY A 53 -18.88 20.73 9.37
C GLY A 53 -20.10 21.30 8.67
N SER A 54 -20.91 20.46 8.03
CA SER A 54 -22.15 20.88 7.38
C SER A 54 -23.17 21.42 8.39
N TRP A 55 -23.32 20.74 9.54
CA TRP A 55 -24.19 21.20 10.63
C TRP A 55 -23.73 22.53 11.24
N LEU A 56 -22.44 22.65 11.57
CA LEU A 56 -21.86 23.88 12.11
C LEU A 56 -21.92 25.03 11.10
N GLY A 57 -21.64 24.75 9.82
CA GLY A 57 -21.72 25.73 8.74
C GLY A 57 -23.10 26.36 8.61
N GLY A 58 -24.16 25.55 8.65
CA GLY A 58 -25.54 26.04 8.65
C GLY A 58 -25.83 26.93 9.86
N ARG A 59 -25.44 26.48 11.06
CA ARG A 59 -25.63 27.23 12.31
C ARG A 59 -24.84 28.55 12.32
N LEU A 60 -23.64 28.58 11.75
CA LEU A 60 -22.82 29.78 11.61
C LEU A 60 -23.43 30.76 10.61
N ALA A 61 -23.93 30.26 9.48
CA ALA A 61 -24.56 31.04 8.43
C ALA A 61 -25.84 31.75 8.89
N ASP A 62 -26.56 31.17 9.85
CA ASP A 62 -27.73 31.82 10.47
C ASP A 62 -27.36 32.89 11.49
N ARG A 63 -26.22 32.76 12.17
CA ARG A 63 -25.81 33.66 13.26
C ARG A 63 -24.94 34.83 12.81
N HIS A 64 -24.25 34.70 11.68
CA HIS A 64 -23.29 35.69 11.19
C HIS A 64 -23.55 36.02 9.73
N PRO A 65 -23.07 37.17 9.23
CA PRO A 65 -23.18 37.51 7.81
C PRO A 65 -22.45 36.47 6.94
N ALA A 66 -23.20 35.58 6.30
CA ALA A 66 -22.69 34.44 5.54
C ALA A 66 -21.60 34.81 4.50
N PRO A 67 -21.70 35.93 3.73
CA PRO A 67 -20.65 36.30 2.78
C PRO A 67 -19.28 36.55 3.43
N ARG A 68 -19.26 36.94 4.71
CA ARG A 68 -18.02 37.22 5.44
C ARG A 68 -17.34 35.96 5.95
N LEU A 69 -18.02 34.82 6.00
CA LEU A 69 -17.49 33.57 6.53
C LEU A 69 -16.69 32.75 5.51
N LEU A 70 -16.99 32.90 4.21
CA LEU A 70 -16.40 32.09 3.14
C LEU A 70 -14.87 32.25 3.05
N GLY A 71 -14.36 33.48 3.05
CA GLY A 71 -12.93 33.74 2.96
C GLY A 71 -12.12 33.08 4.10
N PRO A 72 -12.47 33.33 5.37
CA PRO A 72 -11.84 32.66 6.51
C PRO A 72 -11.99 31.14 6.50
N ALA A 73 -13.14 30.59 6.14
CA ALA A 73 -13.33 29.15 6.05
C ALA A 73 -12.35 28.50 5.06
N LEU A 74 -12.15 29.10 3.89
CA LEU A 74 -11.18 28.62 2.89
C LEU A 74 -9.73 28.81 3.32
N ILE A 75 -9.39 29.95 3.94
CA ILE A 75 -8.02 30.18 4.46
C ILE A 75 -7.70 29.17 5.55
N VAL A 76 -8.56 29.01 6.55
CA VAL A 76 -8.34 28.08 7.66
C VAL A 76 -8.32 26.65 7.15
N GLY A 77 -9.26 26.27 6.28
CA GLY A 77 -9.29 24.95 5.66
C GLY A 77 -8.03 24.66 4.86
N GLY A 78 -7.58 25.59 4.02
CA GLY A 78 -6.35 25.46 3.24
C GLY A 78 -5.08 25.37 4.10
N VAL A 79 -4.99 26.16 5.18
CA VAL A 79 -3.88 26.05 6.14
C VAL A 79 -3.90 24.70 6.86
N LEU A 80 -5.08 24.22 7.29
CA LEU A 80 -5.21 22.90 7.91
C LEU A 80 -4.78 21.78 6.95
N VAL A 81 -5.17 21.88 5.67
CA VAL A 81 -4.71 20.96 4.61
C VAL A 81 -3.18 20.96 4.50
N LEU A 82 -2.54 22.13 4.49
CA LEU A 82 -1.07 22.24 4.44
C LEU A 82 -0.38 21.64 5.67
N LEU A 83 -1.02 21.72 6.83
CA LEU A 83 -0.49 21.18 8.09
C LEU A 83 -0.71 19.67 8.24
N SER A 84 -1.68 19.06 7.53
CA SER A 84 -2.04 17.65 7.68
C SER A 84 -0.82 16.71 7.58
N PRO A 85 0.06 16.79 6.55
CA PRO A 85 1.21 15.88 6.45
C PRO A 85 2.21 16.10 7.58
N THR A 86 2.38 17.33 8.06
CA THR A 86 3.27 17.66 9.17
C THR A 86 2.74 17.10 10.50
N ILE A 87 1.42 17.18 10.71
CA ILE A 87 0.76 16.60 11.90
C ILE A 87 0.93 15.08 11.88
N VAL A 88 0.63 14.44 10.75
CA VAL A 88 0.80 12.99 10.60
C VAL A 88 2.27 12.60 10.78
N ALA A 89 3.21 13.35 10.20
CA ALA A 89 4.63 13.02 10.30
C ALA A 89 5.20 13.21 11.70
N GLY A 90 4.72 14.20 12.46
CA GLY A 90 5.15 14.45 13.83
C GLY A 90 4.56 13.46 14.84
N ILE A 91 3.33 12.99 14.63
CA ILE A 91 2.61 12.12 15.58
C ILE A 91 2.75 10.64 15.22
N GLY A 92 2.81 10.32 13.92
CA GLY A 92 2.87 8.96 13.40
C GLY A 92 3.90 8.05 14.06
N PRO A 93 5.15 8.50 14.33
CA PRO A 93 6.14 7.67 15.03
C PRO A 93 5.77 7.27 16.47
N SER A 94 4.83 7.98 17.10
CA SER A 94 4.33 7.66 18.43
C SER A 94 3.17 6.65 18.43
N VAL A 95 2.69 6.28 17.25
CA VAL A 95 1.64 5.27 17.07
C VAL A 95 2.31 3.90 16.95
N THR A 96 2.04 3.00 17.90
CA THR A 96 2.72 1.70 18.00
C THR A 96 1.68 0.59 18.09
N GLY A 97 1.43 -0.11 16.99
CA GLY A 97 0.58 -1.30 16.98
C GLY A 97 -0.43 -1.38 15.85
N GLY A 98 -0.70 -0.29 15.13
CA GLY A 98 -1.59 -0.29 13.96
C GLY A 98 -3.03 -0.68 14.30
N GLY A 99 -3.44 -0.55 15.56
CA GLY A 99 -4.77 -0.95 16.01
C GLY A 99 -5.87 -0.01 15.49
N PRO A 100 -7.14 -0.44 15.46
CA PRO A 100 -8.25 0.40 14.96
C PRO A 100 -8.36 1.76 15.66
N VAL A 101 -8.11 1.81 16.97
CA VAL A 101 -8.16 3.06 17.76
C VAL A 101 -7.06 4.03 17.34
N GLU A 102 -5.86 3.51 17.11
CA GLU A 102 -4.69 4.28 16.71
C GLU A 102 -4.85 4.86 15.30
N ILE A 103 -5.34 4.02 14.37
CA ILE A 103 -5.70 4.43 13.01
C ILE A 103 -6.69 5.60 13.05
N VAL A 104 -7.79 5.44 13.80
CA VAL A 104 -8.82 6.48 13.90
C VAL A 104 -8.27 7.74 14.57
N ALA A 105 -7.43 7.61 15.61
CA ALA A 105 -6.81 8.76 16.27
C ALA A 105 -5.89 9.54 15.32
N LEU A 106 -5.02 8.84 14.59
CA LEU A 106 -4.10 9.47 13.63
C LEU A 106 -4.87 10.12 12.47
N ALA A 107 -5.88 9.44 11.93
CA ALA A 107 -6.77 10.00 10.90
C ALA A 107 -7.51 11.25 11.43
N ALA A 108 -8.04 11.20 12.65
CA ALA A 108 -8.73 12.32 13.27
C ALA A 108 -7.83 13.54 13.45
N LEU A 109 -6.62 13.34 13.95
CA LEU A 109 -5.65 14.41 14.15
C LEU A 109 -5.22 15.06 12.82
N GLY A 110 -5.01 14.27 11.78
CA GLY A 110 -4.57 14.76 10.47
C GLY A 110 -5.67 15.38 9.61
N PHE A 111 -6.88 14.81 9.61
CA PHE A 111 -7.86 15.03 8.54
C PHE A 111 -9.26 15.45 9.00
N PHE A 112 -9.62 15.27 10.28
CA PHE A 112 -10.94 15.68 10.77
C PHE A 112 -11.15 17.19 10.67
N ALA A 113 -10.18 17.98 11.14
CA ALA A 113 -10.25 19.44 11.15
C ALA A 113 -10.37 20.06 9.74
N PRO A 114 -9.53 19.72 8.74
CA PRO A 114 -9.70 20.25 7.39
C PRO A 114 -11.03 19.82 6.76
N ALA A 115 -11.46 18.57 6.92
CA ALA A 115 -12.75 18.08 6.42
C ALA A 115 -13.93 18.86 7.03
N LEU A 116 -13.89 19.07 8.36
CA LEU A 116 -14.90 19.84 9.09
C LEU A 116 -14.98 21.28 8.57
N VAL A 117 -13.86 21.99 8.50
CA VAL A 117 -13.85 23.41 8.12
C VAL A 117 -14.28 23.59 6.67
N LEU A 118 -13.78 22.79 5.73
CA LEU A 118 -14.15 22.88 4.32
C LEU A 118 -15.63 22.55 4.09
N SER A 119 -16.19 21.61 4.86
CA SER A 119 -17.60 21.24 4.74
C SER A 119 -18.57 22.29 5.29
N THR A 120 -18.08 23.31 6.02
CA THR A 120 -18.91 24.47 6.38
C THR A 120 -19.29 25.33 5.18
N VAL A 121 -18.54 25.25 4.08
CA VAL A 121 -18.67 26.16 2.92
C VAL A 121 -20.01 25.99 2.23
N THR A 122 -20.48 24.75 1.99
CA THR A 122 -21.72 24.50 1.25
C THR A 122 -22.96 25.11 1.91
N PRO A 123 -23.22 24.90 3.22
CA PRO A 123 -24.32 25.59 3.91
C PRO A 123 -24.19 27.12 3.91
N ILE A 124 -22.97 27.66 4.05
CA ILE A 124 -22.73 29.11 4.02
C ILE A 124 -23.06 29.65 2.63
N VAL A 125 -22.62 28.98 1.56
CA VAL A 125 -22.94 29.33 0.18
C VAL A 125 -24.45 29.29 -0.05
N ALA A 126 -25.13 28.24 0.41
CA ALA A 126 -26.58 28.12 0.31
C ALA A 126 -27.28 29.35 0.92
N LYS A 127 -26.87 29.77 2.13
CA LYS A 127 -27.40 30.97 2.77
C LYS A 127 -27.17 32.26 1.98
N VAL A 128 -26.03 32.38 1.27
CA VAL A 128 -25.72 33.57 0.44
C VAL A 128 -26.51 33.59 -0.87
N THR A 129 -26.93 32.43 -1.37
CA THR A 129 -27.65 32.30 -2.65
C THR A 129 -29.17 32.22 -2.51
N LEU A 130 -29.67 31.93 -1.31
CA LEU A 130 -31.11 31.87 -1.04
C LEU A 130 -31.67 33.29 -0.86
N ASP A 131 -32.19 33.87 -1.94
CA ASP A 131 -32.88 35.15 -1.94
C ASP A 131 -34.41 35.01 -1.73
N ASP A 132 -35.01 33.87 -2.13
CA ASP A 132 -36.45 33.57 -2.02
C ASP A 132 -36.69 32.14 -1.48
N LEU A 133 -37.67 32.01 -0.59
CA LEU A 133 -38.13 30.73 -0.03
C LEU A 133 -38.76 29.82 -1.10
N ALA A 134 -39.34 30.38 -2.16
CA ALA A 134 -39.96 29.62 -3.25
C ALA A 134 -38.96 28.77 -4.06
N GLU A 135 -37.69 29.19 -4.13
CA GLU A 135 -36.64 28.50 -4.89
C GLU A 135 -35.69 27.66 -4.02
N THR A 136 -36.02 27.49 -2.74
CA THR A 136 -35.15 26.81 -1.76
C THR A 136 -34.74 25.41 -2.22
N GLY A 137 -35.68 24.63 -2.76
CA GLY A 137 -35.40 23.28 -3.25
C GLY A 137 -34.42 23.26 -4.42
N THR A 138 -34.58 24.16 -5.39
CA THR A 138 -33.73 24.25 -6.59
C THR A 138 -32.31 24.68 -6.24
N VAL A 139 -32.17 25.66 -5.34
CA VAL A 139 -30.86 26.15 -4.91
C VAL A 139 -30.13 25.12 -4.07
N VAL A 140 -30.76 24.59 -3.02
CA VAL A 140 -30.15 23.60 -2.12
C VAL A 140 -29.85 22.30 -2.87
N GLY A 141 -30.79 21.80 -3.67
CA GLY A 141 -30.60 20.62 -4.50
C GLY A 141 -29.49 20.82 -5.54
N GLY A 142 -29.43 21.99 -6.20
CA GLY A 142 -28.39 22.31 -7.17
C GLY A 142 -26.99 22.40 -6.54
N LEU A 143 -26.86 22.98 -5.35
CA LEU A 143 -25.59 23.04 -4.62
C LEU A 143 -25.17 21.64 -4.12
N SER A 144 -26.12 20.84 -3.62
CA SER A 144 -25.86 19.45 -3.23
C SER A 144 -25.36 18.63 -4.42
N ALA A 145 -26.04 18.68 -5.57
CA ALA A 145 -25.62 17.99 -6.79
C ALA A 145 -24.23 18.47 -7.26
N THR A 146 -23.96 19.77 -7.18
CA THR A 146 -22.64 20.34 -7.55
C THR A 146 -21.54 19.87 -6.60
N GLY A 147 -21.82 19.81 -5.30
CA GLY A 147 -20.87 19.31 -4.30
C GLY A 147 -20.56 17.84 -4.51
N THR A 148 -21.57 17.01 -4.76
CA THR A 148 -21.37 15.60 -5.11
C THR A 148 -20.59 15.42 -6.40
N ALA A 149 -20.87 16.22 -7.44
CA ALA A 149 -20.08 16.19 -8.68
C ALA A 149 -18.61 16.58 -8.43
N GLY A 150 -18.36 17.57 -7.57
CA GLY A 150 -17.01 17.95 -7.15
C GLY A 150 -16.31 16.85 -6.38
N ALA A 151 -16.99 16.20 -5.44
CA ALA A 151 -16.48 15.04 -4.70
C ALA A 151 -16.07 13.89 -5.64
N ILE A 152 -16.97 13.50 -6.56
CA ILE A 152 -16.70 12.45 -7.57
C ILE A 152 -15.48 12.81 -8.42
N PHE A 153 -15.41 14.06 -8.89
CA PHE A 153 -14.26 14.55 -9.65
C PHE A 153 -12.97 14.47 -8.83
N GLY A 154 -13.00 14.95 -7.59
CA GLY A 154 -11.86 14.89 -6.67
C GLY A 154 -11.36 13.46 -6.44
N THR A 155 -12.27 12.52 -6.19
CA THR A 155 -11.95 11.09 -6.01
C THR A 155 -11.27 10.51 -7.25
N PHE A 156 -11.86 10.65 -8.44
CA PHE A 156 -11.31 10.04 -9.65
C PHE A 156 -10.02 10.70 -10.12
N VAL A 157 -9.94 12.02 -10.09
CA VAL A 157 -8.72 12.74 -10.48
C VAL A 157 -7.59 12.42 -9.51
N THR A 158 -7.86 12.32 -8.21
CA THR A 158 -6.81 11.98 -7.24
C THR A 158 -6.33 10.55 -7.42
N GLY A 159 -7.27 9.59 -7.47
CA GLY A 159 -6.94 8.16 -7.54
C GLY A 159 -6.28 7.74 -8.86
N PHE A 160 -6.79 8.23 -10.01
CA PHE A 160 -6.33 7.76 -11.31
C PHE A 160 -5.30 8.66 -11.99
N VAL A 161 -5.19 9.92 -11.60
CA VAL A 161 -4.31 10.89 -12.29
C VAL A 161 -3.25 11.43 -11.36
N LEU A 162 -3.64 12.05 -10.24
CA LEU A 162 -2.68 12.75 -9.39
C LEU A 162 -1.72 11.78 -8.71
N LEU A 163 -2.22 10.72 -8.06
CA LEU A 163 -1.36 9.72 -7.41
C LEU A 163 -0.54 8.87 -8.39
N ALA A 164 -0.99 8.77 -9.64
CA ALA A 164 -0.23 8.07 -10.69
C ALA A 164 0.92 8.92 -11.26
N THR A 165 0.92 10.24 -11.04
CA THR A 165 1.86 11.17 -11.69
C THR A 165 2.68 12.01 -10.73
N LEU A 166 2.22 12.19 -9.49
CA LEU A 166 2.80 13.08 -8.51
C LEU A 166 2.82 12.43 -7.12
N PRO A 167 3.89 12.66 -6.32
CA PRO A 167 3.89 12.33 -4.90
C PRO A 167 2.77 13.06 -4.14
N SER A 168 2.39 12.54 -2.98
CA SER A 168 1.29 13.05 -2.15
C SER A 168 1.51 14.49 -1.67
N ARG A 169 2.73 14.84 -1.24
CA ARG A 169 3.07 16.16 -0.67
C ARG A 169 2.82 17.34 -1.63
N PRO A 170 3.31 17.34 -2.89
CA PRO A 170 2.98 18.35 -3.88
C PRO A 170 1.47 18.55 -4.10
N ILE A 171 0.69 17.47 -4.08
CA ILE A 171 -0.76 17.54 -4.25
C ILE A 171 -1.40 18.28 -3.07
N VAL A 172 -1.02 17.93 -1.83
CA VAL A 172 -1.46 18.63 -0.62
C VAL A 172 -1.11 20.12 -0.69
N PHE A 173 0.12 20.45 -1.08
CA PHE A 173 0.54 21.84 -1.25
C PHE A 173 -0.31 22.59 -2.27
N GLY A 174 -0.54 21.99 -3.44
CA GLY A 174 -1.36 22.59 -4.50
C GLY A 174 -2.79 22.86 -4.05
N VAL A 175 -3.44 21.89 -3.40
CA VAL A 175 -4.81 22.04 -2.88
C VAL A 175 -4.86 23.09 -1.78
N GLY A 176 -3.97 23.01 -0.79
CA GLY A 176 -3.91 23.95 0.31
C GLY A 176 -3.66 25.39 -0.14
N ALA A 177 -2.69 25.60 -1.03
CA ALA A 177 -2.37 26.91 -1.59
C ALA A 177 -3.53 27.49 -2.41
N ALA A 178 -4.20 26.66 -3.23
CA ALA A 178 -5.37 27.08 -4.01
C ALA A 178 -6.53 27.53 -3.11
N LEU A 179 -6.80 26.79 -2.03
CA LEU A 179 -7.83 27.14 -1.04
C LEU A 179 -7.50 28.45 -0.32
N VAL A 180 -6.26 28.62 0.15
CA VAL A 180 -5.83 29.86 0.81
C VAL A 180 -5.91 31.06 -0.14
N LEU A 181 -5.48 30.89 -1.39
CA LEU A 181 -5.56 31.94 -2.41
C LEU A 181 -7.02 32.34 -2.67
N ALA A 182 -7.91 31.37 -2.90
CA ALA A 182 -9.33 31.62 -3.11
C ALA A 182 -9.96 32.33 -1.91
N GLY A 183 -9.65 31.88 -0.69
CA GLY A 183 -10.12 32.49 0.55
C GLY A 183 -9.63 33.92 0.75
N THR A 184 -8.36 34.19 0.42
CA THR A 184 -7.76 35.53 0.49
C THR A 184 -8.43 36.47 -0.51
N VAL A 185 -8.62 36.04 -1.76
CA VAL A 185 -9.32 36.83 -2.78
C VAL A 185 -10.75 37.17 -2.35
N LEU A 186 -11.49 36.21 -1.79
CA LEU A 186 -12.85 36.45 -1.28
C LEU A 186 -12.85 37.41 -0.09
N ALA A 187 -11.93 37.25 0.86
CA ALA A 187 -11.83 38.10 2.05
C ALA A 187 -11.47 39.55 1.70
N VAL A 188 -10.61 39.77 0.71
CA VAL A 188 -10.27 41.11 0.19
C VAL A 188 -11.48 41.72 -0.53
N ARG A 189 -12.17 40.96 -1.39
CA ARG A 189 -13.35 41.46 -2.13
C ARG A 189 -14.51 41.89 -1.22
N VAL A 190 -14.67 41.25 -0.07
CA VAL A 190 -15.70 41.59 0.94
C VAL A 190 -15.20 42.68 1.92
N GLY A 191 -13.98 43.19 1.73
CA GLY A 191 -13.39 44.26 2.56
C GLY A 191 -12.99 43.83 3.97
N ARG A 192 -12.79 42.51 4.19
CA ARG A 192 -12.45 41.94 5.51
C ARG A 192 -10.96 41.81 5.74
N LEU A 193 -10.18 41.59 4.68
CA LEU A 193 -8.72 41.52 4.77
C LEU A 193 -8.08 42.83 4.26
N THR A 194 -7.28 43.46 5.12
CA THR A 194 -6.41 44.60 4.76
C THR A 194 -5.05 44.09 4.29
N ALA A 195 -4.21 44.96 3.71
CA ALA A 195 -2.86 44.57 3.26
C ALA A 195 -2.01 43.88 4.36
N PRO A 196 -2.02 44.31 5.64
CA PRO A 196 -1.39 43.58 6.74
C PRO A 196 -1.98 42.18 6.97
N GLY A 197 -3.30 42.02 6.81
CA GLY A 197 -3.96 40.72 6.91
C GLY A 197 -3.56 39.76 5.78
N VAL A 198 -3.39 40.28 4.56
CA VAL A 198 -2.90 39.49 3.41
C VAL A 198 -1.45 39.05 3.66
N ALA A 199 -0.61 39.95 4.18
CA ALA A 199 0.76 39.61 4.57
C ALA A 199 0.80 38.53 5.65
N GLY A 200 -0.10 38.60 6.65
CA GLY A 200 -0.23 37.57 7.69
C GLY A 200 -0.63 36.20 7.14
N VAL A 201 -1.64 36.13 6.26
CA VAL A 201 -2.05 34.87 5.61
C VAL A 201 -0.91 34.31 4.75
N THR A 202 -0.22 35.18 4.01
CA THR A 202 0.93 34.78 3.19
C THR A 202 2.05 34.21 4.07
N ALA A 203 2.37 34.88 5.18
CA ALA A 203 3.38 34.42 6.12
C ALA A 203 3.03 33.06 6.74
N VAL A 204 1.77 32.84 7.15
CA VAL A 204 1.31 31.54 7.69
C VAL A 204 1.38 30.45 6.63
N THR A 205 1.00 30.76 5.39
CA THR A 205 1.06 29.81 4.27
C THR A 205 2.51 29.43 3.97
N LEU A 206 3.41 30.42 3.89
CA LEU A 206 4.84 30.19 3.69
C LEU A 206 5.44 29.40 4.85
N ALA A 207 5.06 29.69 6.10
CA ALA A 207 5.49 28.95 7.26
C ALA A 207 5.01 27.49 7.22
N GLY A 208 3.73 27.24 6.96
CA GLY A 208 3.18 25.89 6.80
C GLY A 208 3.85 25.11 5.67
N SER A 209 4.15 25.79 4.56
CA SER A 209 4.86 25.20 3.42
C SER A 209 6.32 24.88 3.74
N ALA A 210 6.99 25.76 4.47
CA ALA A 210 8.35 25.52 4.96
C ALA A 210 8.36 24.34 5.95
N LEU A 211 7.39 24.24 6.86
CA LEU A 211 7.23 23.10 7.76
C LEU A 211 7.03 21.79 7.00
N LEU A 212 6.22 21.80 5.93
CA LEU A 212 6.03 20.63 5.07
C LEU A 212 7.35 20.15 4.44
N GLY A 213 8.23 21.09 4.06
CA GLY A 213 9.54 20.78 3.48
C GLY A 213 10.62 20.38 4.49
N VAL A 214 10.47 20.78 5.76
CA VAL A 214 11.45 20.48 6.84
C VAL A 214 11.09 19.18 7.56
N VAL A 215 9.80 18.87 7.75
CA VAL A 215 9.37 17.64 8.41
C VAL A 215 9.36 16.50 7.40
N SER A 216 10.50 15.82 7.32
CA SER A 216 10.65 14.56 6.61
C SER A 216 9.85 13.47 7.31
N GLY A 217 8.97 12.81 6.56
CA GLY A 217 8.35 11.56 7.00
C GLY A 217 9.29 10.38 6.75
N PRO A 218 8.91 9.16 7.16
CA PRO A 218 9.69 7.95 6.90
C PRO A 218 9.75 7.60 5.41
N CYS A 219 8.90 8.23 4.58
CA CYS A 219 8.88 8.02 3.15
C CYS A 219 10.06 8.69 2.46
N GLN A 220 10.95 7.88 1.89
CA GLN A 220 12.07 8.36 1.08
C GLN A 220 11.66 8.43 -0.40
N PHE A 221 10.95 7.40 -0.88
CA PHE A 221 10.45 7.31 -2.25
C PHE A 221 8.94 7.01 -2.22
N GLU A 222 8.17 7.75 -3.00
CA GLU A 222 6.73 7.48 -3.20
C GLU A 222 6.55 6.90 -4.59
N THR A 223 6.15 5.64 -4.67
CA THR A 223 5.80 4.98 -5.94
C THR A 223 4.29 5.01 -6.15
N ALA A 224 3.83 4.45 -7.27
CA ALA A 224 2.39 4.30 -7.52
C ALA A 224 1.71 3.36 -6.51
N TYR A 225 2.47 2.48 -5.83
CA TYR A 225 1.93 1.44 -4.97
C TYR A 225 2.33 1.61 -3.50
N PHE A 226 3.55 2.06 -3.21
CA PHE A 226 4.11 2.05 -1.86
C PHE A 226 4.79 3.35 -1.48
N CYS A 227 4.88 3.57 -0.18
CA CYS A 227 5.92 4.40 0.38
C CYS A 227 7.15 3.55 0.68
N ALA A 228 8.27 3.81 0.00
CA ALA A 228 9.50 3.06 0.19
C ALA A 228 10.56 3.85 0.98
N ARG A 229 11.35 3.12 1.78
CA ARG A 229 12.58 3.64 2.40
C ARG A 229 13.65 2.55 2.46
N VAL A 230 14.90 2.95 2.28
CA VAL A 230 16.05 2.05 2.42
C VAL A 230 16.86 2.47 3.63
N THR A 231 17.09 1.53 4.55
CA THR A 231 17.91 1.75 5.74
C THR A 231 19.16 0.89 5.70
N VAL A 232 20.28 1.43 6.16
CA VAL A 232 21.53 0.67 6.32
C VAL A 232 21.45 -0.18 7.58
N ASP A 233 21.87 -1.43 7.50
CA ASP A 233 22.05 -2.28 8.68
C ASP A 233 23.30 -1.84 9.45
N GLU A 234 23.13 -1.44 10.71
CA GLU A 234 24.24 -0.98 11.56
C GLU A 234 25.25 -2.10 11.82
N SER A 235 24.79 -3.35 11.90
CA SER A 235 25.61 -4.54 12.16
C SER A 235 26.36 -5.02 10.91
N ARG A 236 25.86 -4.69 9.72
CA ARG A 236 26.45 -5.06 8.43
C ARG A 236 26.34 -3.87 7.46
N GLN A 237 27.40 -3.08 7.36
CA GLN A 237 27.40 -1.80 6.62
C GLN A 237 27.07 -1.91 5.13
N SER A 238 27.30 -3.06 4.50
CA SER A 238 26.88 -3.38 3.13
C SER A 238 25.44 -3.86 3.04
N GLY A 239 24.79 -4.16 4.16
CA GLY A 239 23.39 -4.52 4.26
C GLY A 239 22.47 -3.34 4.02
N ARG A 240 21.43 -3.56 3.23
CA ARG A 240 20.33 -2.62 2.97
C ARG A 240 19.02 -3.32 3.25
N LEU A 241 18.19 -2.69 4.07
CA LEU A 241 16.85 -3.13 4.38
C LEU A 241 15.86 -2.21 3.65
N LEU A 242 15.10 -2.79 2.71
CA LEU A 242 14.00 -2.14 2.02
C LEU A 242 12.74 -2.27 2.87
N TRP A 243 12.12 -1.13 3.16
CA TRP A 243 10.81 -1.07 3.77
C TRP A 243 9.79 -0.56 2.77
N LEU A 244 8.65 -1.23 2.69
CA LEU A 244 7.47 -0.76 1.98
C LEU A 244 6.36 -0.54 3.02
N ASP A 245 5.92 0.71 3.13
CA ASP A 245 5.05 1.20 4.19
C ASP A 245 5.60 0.87 5.59
N THR A 246 4.99 -0.08 6.29
CA THR A 246 5.42 -0.55 7.63
C THR A 246 6.25 -1.83 7.58
N LEU A 247 6.32 -2.51 6.44
CA LEU A 247 6.88 -3.86 6.33
C LEU A 247 8.34 -3.85 5.93
N ARG A 248 9.13 -4.67 6.63
CA ARG A 248 10.46 -5.07 6.18
C ARG A 248 10.27 -5.99 4.98
N HIS A 249 10.42 -5.45 3.78
CA HIS A 249 10.04 -6.12 2.55
C HIS A 249 11.18 -6.96 1.96
N SER A 250 12.41 -6.43 1.99
CA SER A 250 13.57 -7.14 1.47
C SER A 250 14.86 -6.69 2.13
N TYR A 251 15.86 -7.57 2.14
CA TYR A 251 17.21 -7.28 2.60
C TYR A 251 18.19 -7.75 1.53
N VAL A 252 19.15 -6.89 1.19
CA VAL A 252 20.26 -7.25 0.31
C VAL A 252 21.57 -6.86 0.96
N ASP A 253 22.61 -7.66 0.71
CA ASP A 253 23.98 -7.21 0.94
C ASP A 253 24.62 -6.78 -0.38
N LEU A 254 25.10 -5.54 -0.44
CA LEU A 254 25.67 -4.95 -1.66
C LEU A 254 26.98 -5.61 -2.10
N ASN A 255 27.71 -6.26 -1.18
CA ASN A 255 28.99 -6.90 -1.45
C ASN A 255 28.88 -8.42 -1.61
N ASP A 256 27.76 -9.01 -1.16
CA ASP A 256 27.57 -10.44 -1.04
C ASP A 256 26.14 -10.84 -1.44
N PRO A 257 25.87 -11.04 -2.75
CA PRO A 257 24.54 -11.44 -3.22
C PRO A 257 24.10 -12.83 -2.72
N SER A 258 25.01 -13.63 -2.15
CA SER A 258 24.66 -14.93 -1.55
C SER A 258 24.07 -14.79 -0.14
N TYR A 259 24.22 -13.61 0.48
CA TYR A 259 23.76 -13.39 1.85
C TYR A 259 22.24 -13.11 1.90
N LEU A 260 21.50 -14.07 2.45
CA LEU A 260 20.07 -13.98 2.69
C LEU A 260 19.78 -13.74 4.18
N ASP A 261 19.33 -12.53 4.55
CA ASP A 261 18.98 -12.16 5.95
C ASP A 261 17.61 -12.71 6.39
N PHE A 262 16.63 -12.71 5.48
CA PHE A 262 15.30 -13.21 5.81
C PHE A 262 15.27 -14.74 5.90
N ARG A 263 14.58 -15.23 6.92
CA ARG A 263 14.40 -16.66 7.18
C ARG A 263 13.72 -17.37 5.99
N TYR A 264 12.62 -16.81 5.49
CA TYR A 264 11.90 -17.40 4.36
C TYR A 264 12.79 -17.50 3.11
N ALA A 265 13.59 -16.47 2.82
CA ALA A 265 14.48 -16.45 1.66
C ALA A 265 15.54 -17.56 1.75
N ARG A 266 16.10 -17.79 2.95
CA ARG A 266 17.01 -18.94 3.18
C ARG A 266 16.32 -20.27 2.98
N LEU A 267 15.07 -20.44 3.44
CA LEU A 267 14.33 -21.69 3.26
C LEU A 267 14.01 -21.97 1.79
N MET A 268 13.65 -20.93 1.04
CA MET A 268 13.48 -21.04 -0.41
C MET A 268 14.78 -21.46 -1.09
N ALA A 269 15.89 -20.79 -0.76
CA ALA A 269 17.21 -21.13 -1.28
C ALA A 269 17.62 -22.58 -0.96
N ASP A 270 17.42 -23.03 0.28
CA ASP A 270 17.74 -24.39 0.71
C ASP A 270 16.87 -25.43 0.00
N THR A 271 15.59 -25.10 -0.24
CA THR A 271 14.67 -25.94 -1.01
C THR A 271 15.13 -26.08 -2.46
N VAL A 272 15.46 -24.95 -3.10
CA VAL A 272 15.97 -24.90 -4.48
C VAL A 272 17.27 -25.68 -4.61
N LEU A 273 18.27 -25.43 -3.75
CA LEU A 273 19.56 -26.12 -3.81
C LEU A 273 19.47 -27.62 -3.56
N THR A 274 18.47 -28.07 -2.79
CA THR A 274 18.28 -29.49 -2.47
C THR A 274 17.58 -30.25 -3.60
N HIS A 275 16.63 -29.62 -4.31
CA HIS A 275 15.70 -30.31 -5.19
C HIS A 275 15.85 -29.97 -6.67
N SER A 276 16.42 -28.83 -7.02
CA SER A 276 16.65 -28.49 -8.43
C SER A 276 17.90 -29.19 -8.98
N PRO A 277 17.96 -29.46 -10.29
CA PRO A 277 19.13 -30.03 -10.95
C PRO A 277 20.43 -29.27 -10.65
N GLU A 278 21.58 -29.94 -10.77
CA GLU A 278 22.89 -29.28 -10.75
C GLU A 278 23.08 -28.40 -12.00
N GLY A 279 23.72 -27.24 -11.83
CA GLY A 279 23.98 -26.29 -12.92
C GLY A 279 23.06 -25.05 -12.94
N PRO A 280 23.12 -24.27 -14.02
CA PRO A 280 22.21 -23.14 -14.27
C PRO A 280 20.74 -23.56 -14.30
N LEU A 281 19.84 -22.65 -13.90
CA LEU A 281 18.40 -22.84 -13.96
C LEU A 281 17.73 -21.76 -14.81
N ASP A 282 16.60 -22.09 -15.44
CA ASP A 282 15.67 -21.09 -15.95
C ASP A 282 14.59 -20.75 -14.90
N ALA A 283 14.61 -19.51 -14.40
CA ALA A 283 13.84 -19.09 -13.25
C ALA A 283 12.87 -17.93 -13.55
N LEU A 284 11.62 -18.10 -13.11
CA LEU A 284 10.58 -17.07 -13.09
C LEU A 284 10.32 -16.59 -11.66
N TYR A 285 10.25 -15.29 -11.46
CA TYR A 285 9.95 -14.64 -10.19
C TYR A 285 8.65 -13.85 -10.31
N ILE A 286 7.66 -14.19 -9.51
CA ILE A 286 6.42 -13.46 -9.32
C ILE A 286 6.63 -12.51 -8.15
N GLY A 287 6.89 -11.23 -8.43
CA GLY A 287 7.37 -10.25 -7.48
C GLY A 287 8.90 -10.16 -7.44
N GLY A 288 9.42 -8.94 -7.33
CA GLY A 288 10.84 -8.63 -7.34
C GLY A 288 11.32 -7.95 -6.07
N GLY A 289 10.87 -8.38 -4.88
CA GLY A 289 11.17 -7.75 -3.58
C GLY A 289 12.66 -7.49 -3.35
N GLY A 290 13.13 -6.28 -3.71
CA GLY A 290 14.55 -5.92 -3.71
C GLY A 290 15.45 -6.75 -4.66
N PHE A 291 14.86 -7.59 -5.52
CA PHE A 291 15.54 -8.52 -6.42
C PHE A 291 16.51 -9.49 -5.70
N THR A 292 16.25 -9.81 -4.43
CA THR A 292 17.16 -10.62 -3.60
C THR A 292 17.35 -12.04 -4.14
N LEU A 293 16.25 -12.77 -4.40
CA LEU A 293 16.34 -14.15 -4.88
C LEU A 293 16.89 -14.28 -6.32
N PRO A 294 16.56 -13.40 -7.28
CA PRO A 294 17.24 -13.37 -8.58
C PRO A 294 18.75 -13.18 -8.48
N ARG A 295 19.20 -12.23 -7.64
CA ARG A 295 20.64 -11.96 -7.43
C ARG A 295 21.35 -13.13 -6.77
N TRP A 296 20.69 -13.73 -5.78
CA TRP A 296 21.18 -14.93 -5.12
C TRP A 296 21.36 -16.08 -6.11
N LEU A 297 20.36 -16.35 -6.96
CA LEU A 297 20.46 -17.43 -7.95
C LEU A 297 21.56 -17.17 -8.96
N ALA A 298 21.67 -15.94 -9.49
CA ALA A 298 22.73 -15.57 -10.41
C ALA A 298 24.14 -15.77 -9.82
N ALA A 299 24.30 -15.59 -8.51
CA ALA A 299 25.56 -15.80 -7.79
C ALA A 299 25.84 -17.29 -7.49
N GLU A 300 24.84 -18.03 -7.00
CA GLU A 300 24.99 -19.44 -6.61
C GLU A 300 25.00 -20.39 -7.82
N ARG A 301 24.26 -20.06 -8.88
CA ARG A 301 24.15 -20.82 -10.12
C ARG A 301 24.48 -19.92 -11.32
N PRO A 302 25.77 -19.57 -11.53
CA PRO A 302 26.17 -18.71 -12.65
C PRO A 302 25.71 -19.25 -14.01
N GLY A 303 25.11 -18.39 -14.81
CA GLY A 303 24.55 -18.73 -16.13
C GLY A 303 23.05 -19.05 -16.12
N SER A 304 22.40 -19.00 -14.95
CA SER A 304 20.93 -19.09 -14.83
C SER A 304 20.25 -17.90 -15.50
N THR A 305 19.08 -18.12 -16.07
CA THR A 305 18.23 -17.06 -16.62
C THR A 305 17.19 -16.64 -15.59
N ASN A 306 16.99 -15.33 -15.45
CA ASN A 306 16.10 -14.74 -14.45
C ASN A 306 15.05 -13.85 -15.14
N THR A 307 13.80 -14.29 -15.10
CA THR A 307 12.64 -13.52 -15.55
C THR A 307 11.86 -13.03 -14.33
N VAL A 308 11.67 -11.72 -14.19
CA VAL A 308 10.96 -11.11 -13.05
C VAL A 308 9.69 -10.40 -13.53
N LEU A 309 8.55 -10.73 -12.92
CA LEU A 309 7.29 -10.03 -13.09
C LEU A 309 7.10 -9.10 -11.89
N GLU A 310 7.33 -7.80 -12.10
CA GLU A 310 7.26 -6.78 -11.04
C GLU A 310 6.10 -5.81 -11.32
N LEU A 311 5.24 -5.58 -10.33
CA LEU A 311 4.08 -4.69 -10.48
C LEU A 311 4.50 -3.22 -10.51
N ASP A 312 5.46 -2.85 -9.66
CA ASP A 312 5.83 -1.48 -9.39
C ASP A 312 7.16 -1.11 -10.07
N PRO A 313 7.14 -0.33 -11.17
CA PRO A 313 8.38 0.09 -11.82
C PRO A 313 9.28 0.91 -10.90
N GLY A 314 8.73 1.62 -9.91
CA GLY A 314 9.51 2.38 -8.94
C GLY A 314 10.38 1.49 -8.04
N LEU A 315 10.01 0.22 -7.83
CA LEU A 315 10.86 -0.72 -7.08
C LEU A 315 12.09 -1.15 -7.88
N VAL A 316 11.99 -1.19 -9.21
CA VAL A 316 13.15 -1.47 -10.08
C VAL A 316 14.15 -0.32 -10.00
N ASP A 317 13.66 0.92 -10.08
CA ASP A 317 14.50 2.12 -9.93
C ASP A 317 15.19 2.14 -8.56
N ILE A 318 14.43 1.89 -7.47
CA ILE A 318 14.99 1.81 -6.11
C ILE A 318 16.02 0.67 -6.00
N ALA A 319 15.74 -0.48 -6.60
CA ALA A 319 16.66 -1.61 -6.55
C ALA A 319 17.98 -1.27 -7.25
N GLN A 320 17.94 -0.57 -8.37
CA GLN A 320 19.13 -0.12 -9.09
C GLN A 320 19.89 0.95 -8.31
N ASP A 321 19.21 2.01 -7.88
CA ASP A 321 19.85 3.21 -7.33
C ASP A 321 20.30 3.04 -5.87
N GLU A 322 19.53 2.31 -5.06
CA GLU A 322 19.75 2.21 -3.60
C GLU A 322 20.19 0.81 -3.14
N LEU A 323 19.81 -0.23 -3.89
CA LEU A 323 20.12 -1.63 -3.57
C LEU A 323 21.22 -2.22 -4.45
N GLY A 324 21.79 -1.44 -5.38
CA GLY A 324 22.91 -1.86 -6.22
C GLY A 324 22.59 -3.04 -7.14
N LEU A 325 21.34 -3.15 -7.60
CA LEU A 325 20.94 -4.12 -8.61
C LEU A 325 21.67 -3.79 -9.93
N ASP A 326 22.40 -4.77 -10.46
CA ASP A 326 22.83 -4.75 -11.85
C ASP A 326 21.70 -5.31 -12.73
N ILE A 327 20.97 -4.42 -13.40
CA ILE A 327 19.86 -4.84 -14.28
C ILE A 327 20.37 -5.74 -15.42
N ALA A 328 21.64 -5.63 -15.83
CA ALA A 328 22.20 -6.51 -16.85
C ALA A 328 22.35 -7.97 -16.37
N ALA A 329 22.24 -8.23 -15.07
CA ALA A 329 22.22 -9.57 -14.49
C ALA A 329 20.80 -10.17 -14.44
N ILE A 330 19.76 -9.43 -14.86
CA ILE A 330 18.38 -9.91 -14.97
C ILE A 330 18.00 -9.94 -16.44
N ASP A 331 17.67 -11.12 -16.96
CA ASP A 331 17.42 -11.33 -18.38
C ASP A 331 16.15 -10.61 -18.86
N VAL A 332 15.08 -10.68 -18.07
CA VAL A 332 13.78 -10.09 -18.39
C VAL A 332 13.14 -9.48 -17.14
N ILE A 333 12.74 -8.21 -17.22
CA ILE A 333 11.88 -7.56 -16.22
C ILE A 333 10.62 -7.09 -16.92
N THR A 334 9.48 -7.67 -16.57
CA THR A 334 8.17 -7.27 -17.10
C THR A 334 7.41 -6.49 -16.05
N ILE A 335 7.04 -5.26 -16.39
CA ILE A 335 6.26 -4.39 -15.50
C ILE A 335 4.77 -4.66 -15.67
N GLY A 336 4.11 -5.00 -14.57
CA GLY A 336 2.66 -5.13 -14.50
C GLY A 336 2.21 -6.31 -13.64
N ASP A 337 0.90 -6.53 -13.62
CA ASP A 337 0.32 -7.62 -12.84
C ASP A 337 0.80 -8.99 -13.33
N ALA A 338 1.31 -9.82 -12.41
CA ALA A 338 1.90 -11.11 -12.76
C ALA A 338 0.90 -12.07 -13.41
N ARG A 339 -0.37 -12.06 -12.98
CA ARG A 339 -1.41 -12.92 -13.57
C ARG A 339 -1.74 -12.54 -15.01
N LEU A 340 -1.65 -11.25 -15.34
CA LEU A 340 -1.87 -10.78 -16.71
C LEU A 340 -0.64 -10.96 -17.61
N ASN A 341 0.56 -11.03 -17.01
CA ASN A 341 1.84 -11.08 -17.74
C ASN A 341 2.48 -12.47 -17.78
N ILE A 342 1.92 -13.46 -17.10
CA ILE A 342 2.27 -14.87 -17.28
C ILE A 342 1.69 -15.38 -18.62
N LEU A 343 2.12 -14.79 -19.73
CA LEU A 343 1.56 -15.03 -21.06
C LEU A 343 2.07 -16.36 -21.67
N PRO A 344 1.32 -16.93 -22.63
CA PRO A 344 1.56 -18.28 -23.13
C PRO A 344 2.59 -18.24 -24.27
N THR A 345 3.84 -18.55 -23.97
CA THR A 345 4.80 -18.91 -25.02
C THR A 345 4.97 -20.43 -25.02
N PRO A 346 4.77 -21.13 -26.15
CA PRO A 346 4.88 -22.59 -26.24
C PRO A 346 6.28 -23.17 -25.91
N GLU A 347 7.25 -22.31 -25.60
CA GLU A 347 8.65 -22.64 -25.37
C GLU A 347 9.11 -22.26 -23.94
N ASP A 348 8.25 -21.62 -23.13
CA ASP A 348 8.61 -21.17 -21.78
C ASP A 348 8.34 -22.29 -20.77
N HIS A 349 9.34 -23.16 -20.60
CA HIS A 349 9.37 -24.09 -19.48
C HIS A 349 10.44 -23.65 -18.48
N PHE A 350 10.00 -23.14 -17.34
CA PHE A 350 10.87 -22.80 -16.23
C PHE A 350 11.22 -24.05 -15.41
N GLU A 351 12.45 -24.09 -14.91
CA GLU A 351 12.89 -25.10 -13.94
C GLU A 351 12.62 -24.64 -12.50
N LEU A 352 12.44 -23.34 -12.31
CA LEU A 352 12.12 -22.72 -11.03
C LEU A 352 11.08 -21.61 -11.21
N VAL A 353 10.02 -21.66 -10.42
CA VAL A 353 9.10 -20.53 -10.23
C VAL A 353 9.13 -20.12 -8.76
N VAL A 354 9.30 -18.82 -8.49
CA VAL A 354 9.32 -18.25 -7.15
C VAL A 354 8.16 -17.27 -6.97
N GLY A 355 7.27 -17.54 -6.03
CA GLY A 355 6.19 -16.64 -5.62
C GLY A 355 6.57 -15.81 -4.39
N ASP A 356 6.83 -14.51 -4.58
CA ASP A 356 7.16 -13.58 -3.50
C ASP A 356 6.55 -12.18 -3.77
N ALA A 357 5.29 -12.16 -4.16
CA ALA A 357 4.53 -10.94 -4.47
C ALA A 357 3.56 -10.58 -3.33
N PHE A 358 3.64 -9.35 -2.83
CA PHE A 358 2.80 -8.87 -1.72
C PHE A 358 2.13 -7.54 -2.04
N GLY A 359 0.83 -7.43 -1.75
CA GLY A 359 0.04 -6.18 -1.82
C GLY A 359 -0.05 -5.44 -0.47
N GLY A 360 0.79 -5.83 0.49
CA GLY A 360 0.69 -5.49 1.90
C GLY A 360 1.17 -6.66 2.74
N LEU A 361 0.33 -7.14 3.66
CA LEU A 361 0.60 -8.34 4.47
C LEU A 361 0.21 -9.66 3.76
N SER A 362 -0.52 -9.57 2.64
CA SER A 362 -1.00 -10.72 1.85
C SER A 362 -0.28 -10.86 0.51
N VAL A 363 -0.20 -12.09 0.03
CA VAL A 363 -0.18 -12.35 -1.42
C VAL A 363 -1.55 -11.96 -2.01
N PRO A 364 -1.61 -11.20 -3.13
CA PRO A 364 -2.88 -10.86 -3.78
C PRO A 364 -3.70 -12.11 -4.13
N TRP A 365 -5.02 -12.07 -3.84
CA TRP A 365 -5.90 -13.24 -3.96
C TRP A 365 -5.90 -13.90 -5.34
N HIS A 366 -5.70 -13.14 -6.41
CA HIS A 366 -5.69 -13.68 -7.77
C HIS A 366 -4.38 -14.41 -8.10
N LEU A 367 -3.38 -14.40 -7.23
CA LEU A 367 -2.13 -15.14 -7.37
C LEU A 367 -2.10 -16.42 -6.51
N THR A 368 -3.21 -16.75 -5.85
CA THR A 368 -3.31 -17.85 -4.86
C THR A 368 -4.37 -18.89 -5.28
N THR A 369 -4.96 -18.76 -6.46
CA THR A 369 -6.08 -19.59 -6.92
C THR A 369 -5.60 -20.81 -7.68
N GLU A 370 -6.36 -21.91 -7.64
CA GLU A 370 -6.12 -23.14 -8.40
C GLU A 370 -5.87 -22.87 -9.89
N GLU A 371 -6.64 -21.95 -10.49
CA GLU A 371 -6.48 -21.57 -11.90
C GLU A 371 -5.12 -20.94 -12.18
N PHE A 372 -4.60 -20.14 -11.27
CA PHE A 372 -3.28 -19.49 -11.42
C PHE A 372 -2.15 -20.49 -11.13
N VAL A 373 -2.33 -21.35 -10.13
CA VAL A 373 -1.39 -22.44 -9.83
C VAL A 373 -1.31 -23.42 -11.01
N THR A 374 -2.42 -23.66 -11.71
CA THR A 374 -2.44 -24.47 -12.95
C THR A 374 -1.63 -23.81 -14.06
N GLU A 375 -1.78 -22.49 -14.26
CA GLU A 375 -0.95 -21.74 -15.23
C GLU A 375 0.55 -21.82 -14.89
N ILE A 376 0.92 -21.82 -13.60
CA ILE A 376 2.30 -22.07 -13.17
C ILE A 376 2.73 -23.50 -13.50
N ALA A 377 1.91 -24.50 -13.17
CA ALA A 377 2.21 -25.91 -13.38
C ALA A 377 2.41 -26.27 -14.86
N ASP A 378 1.67 -25.62 -15.76
CA ASP A 378 1.77 -25.80 -17.21
C ASP A 378 3.07 -25.20 -17.80
N ARG A 379 3.71 -24.27 -17.07
CA ARG A 379 4.97 -23.61 -17.46
C ARG A 379 6.18 -24.16 -16.72
N LEU A 380 6.00 -25.12 -15.81
CA LEU A 380 7.12 -25.83 -15.19
C LEU A 380 7.54 -27.02 -16.05
N THR A 381 8.83 -27.31 -16.06
CA THR A 381 9.34 -28.60 -16.55
C THR A 381 8.84 -29.76 -15.66
N ASP A 382 8.98 -31.00 -16.13
CA ASP A 382 8.63 -32.18 -15.33
C ASP A 382 9.45 -32.27 -14.02
N ASP A 383 10.69 -31.76 -14.05
CA ASP A 383 11.59 -31.65 -12.89
C ASP A 383 11.57 -30.23 -12.27
N GLY A 384 10.56 -29.42 -12.60
CA GLY A 384 10.44 -28.04 -12.18
C GLY A 384 9.91 -27.89 -10.74
N LEU A 385 10.35 -26.82 -10.07
CA LEU A 385 9.99 -26.50 -8.69
C LEU A 385 9.21 -25.18 -8.61
N TYR A 386 8.04 -25.20 -7.98
CA TYR A 386 7.39 -23.97 -7.51
C TYR A 386 7.67 -23.78 -6.02
N VAL A 387 8.13 -22.61 -5.62
CA VAL A 387 8.32 -22.24 -4.21
C VAL A 387 7.71 -20.87 -3.94
N MET A 388 6.99 -20.69 -2.83
CA MET A 388 6.32 -19.44 -2.51
C MET A 388 6.38 -19.07 -1.03
N ASN A 389 6.36 -17.77 -0.78
CA ASN A 389 6.37 -17.18 0.55
C ASN A 389 4.96 -16.75 0.92
N LEU A 390 4.50 -17.16 2.10
CA LEU A 390 3.24 -16.71 2.68
C LEU A 390 3.50 -16.09 4.04
N ILE A 391 2.63 -15.19 4.47
CA ILE A 391 2.60 -14.71 5.85
C ILE A 391 1.21 -15.02 6.39
N ASP A 392 1.15 -15.78 7.47
CA ASP A 392 -0.09 -16.05 8.17
C ASP A 392 0.19 -16.35 9.65
N TYR A 393 -0.84 -16.21 10.47
CA TYR A 393 -0.79 -16.41 11.90
C TYR A 393 -1.88 -17.41 12.33
N PRO A 394 -1.83 -17.95 13.56
CA PRO A 394 -2.83 -18.90 14.01
C PRO A 394 -4.27 -18.38 13.77
N PRO A 395 -5.18 -19.22 13.24
CA PRO A 395 -5.04 -20.66 13.03
C PRO A 395 -4.54 -21.07 11.62
N PHE A 396 -3.82 -20.19 10.91
CA PHE A 396 -3.23 -20.43 9.58
C PHE A 396 -4.26 -20.75 8.49
N ARG A 397 -5.39 -20.02 8.47
CA ARG A 397 -6.48 -20.32 7.53
C ARG A 397 -6.04 -20.14 6.09
N PHE A 398 -5.28 -19.08 5.82
CA PHE A 398 -4.83 -18.77 4.48
C PHE A 398 -3.70 -19.71 4.06
N ALA A 399 -2.67 -19.90 4.90
CA ALA A 399 -1.55 -20.78 4.54
C ALA A 399 -1.98 -22.24 4.31
N LYS A 400 -2.97 -22.74 5.07
CA LYS A 400 -3.53 -24.08 4.86
C LYS A 400 -4.36 -24.18 3.58
N ALA A 401 -5.16 -23.14 3.27
CA ALA A 401 -5.94 -23.09 2.05
C ALA A 401 -5.04 -23.00 0.80
N GLU A 402 -3.94 -22.24 0.87
CA GLU A 402 -2.95 -22.22 -0.22
C GLU A 402 -2.29 -23.58 -0.40
N ALA A 403 -1.88 -24.24 0.68
CA ALA A 403 -1.32 -25.58 0.61
C ALA A 403 -2.32 -26.62 0.07
N ALA A 404 -3.62 -26.48 0.38
CA ALA A 404 -4.68 -27.29 -0.23
C ALA A 404 -4.79 -27.02 -1.74
N THR A 405 -4.71 -25.76 -2.15
CA THR A 405 -4.76 -25.34 -3.56
C THR A 405 -3.60 -25.91 -4.36
N LEU A 406 -2.38 -25.86 -3.80
CA LEU A 406 -1.21 -26.51 -4.40
C LEU A 406 -1.41 -28.02 -4.55
N ALA A 407 -2.05 -28.68 -3.59
CA ALA A 407 -2.30 -30.13 -3.61
C ALA A 407 -3.37 -30.58 -4.62
N GLU A 408 -4.24 -29.67 -5.10
CA GLU A 408 -5.16 -29.97 -6.21
C GLU A 408 -4.44 -30.03 -7.55
N VAL A 409 -3.34 -29.28 -7.71
CA VAL A 409 -2.61 -29.15 -8.99
C VAL A 409 -1.34 -30.01 -9.04
N PHE A 410 -0.61 -30.10 -7.94
CA PHE A 410 0.66 -30.83 -7.84
C PHE A 410 0.52 -32.09 -6.99
N PRO A 411 1.19 -33.20 -7.38
CA PRO A 411 1.15 -34.43 -6.60
C PRO A 411 1.92 -34.34 -5.28
N GLU A 412 2.92 -33.45 -5.20
CA GLU A 412 3.80 -33.31 -4.04
C GLU A 412 3.81 -31.86 -3.57
N VAL A 413 3.52 -31.68 -2.27
CA VAL A 413 3.53 -30.39 -1.58
C VAL A 413 4.41 -30.48 -0.35
N LEU A 414 5.18 -29.43 -0.14
CA LEU A 414 6.09 -29.24 0.98
C LEU A 414 5.67 -28.00 1.77
N VAL A 415 5.58 -28.13 3.08
CA VAL A 415 5.35 -27.03 4.03
C VAL A 415 6.58 -26.88 4.89
N LEU A 416 7.15 -25.68 4.92
CA LEU A 416 8.32 -25.32 5.73
C LEU A 416 7.96 -24.22 6.71
N ALA A 417 8.00 -24.55 7.99
CA ALA A 417 7.75 -23.61 9.07
C ALA A 417 8.38 -24.07 10.40
N PRO A 418 8.53 -23.14 11.36
CA PRO A 418 8.95 -23.46 12.71
C PRO A 418 7.94 -24.37 13.42
N PRO A 419 8.36 -25.19 14.41
CA PRO A 419 7.47 -26.09 15.14
C PRO A 419 6.32 -25.37 15.84
N ASP A 420 6.60 -24.19 16.39
CA ASP A 420 5.68 -23.27 17.05
C ASP A 420 4.65 -22.64 16.09
N TYR A 421 4.94 -22.61 14.78
CA TYR A 421 3.96 -22.17 13.79
C TYR A 421 3.04 -23.36 13.45
N LEU A 422 3.63 -24.54 13.28
CA LEU A 422 2.88 -25.76 12.94
C LEU A 422 1.93 -26.21 14.06
N ASP A 423 2.26 -25.95 15.32
CA ASP A 423 1.38 -26.22 16.47
C ASP A 423 0.37 -25.09 16.78
N GLY A 424 0.47 -23.95 16.06
CA GLY A 424 -0.44 -22.83 16.19
C GLY A 424 -0.17 -21.89 17.36
N SER A 425 1.02 -21.93 17.96
CA SER A 425 1.40 -21.04 19.06
C SER A 425 1.92 -19.67 18.60
N GLU A 426 2.66 -19.62 17.51
CA GLU A 426 3.16 -18.38 16.89
C GLU A 426 2.80 -18.31 15.39
N GLY A 427 3.21 -17.25 14.70
CA GLY A 427 2.97 -17.06 13.27
C GLY A 427 3.96 -16.11 12.61
N GLY A 428 3.92 -16.07 11.28
CA GLY A 428 4.88 -15.34 10.46
C GLY A 428 5.00 -15.98 9.08
N ASN A 429 6.20 -15.97 8.51
CA ASN A 429 6.41 -16.55 7.18
C ASN A 429 6.23 -18.08 7.18
N VAL A 430 5.55 -18.61 6.17
CA VAL A 430 5.49 -20.04 5.86
C VAL A 430 5.96 -20.17 4.41
N VAL A 431 6.91 -21.08 4.17
CA VAL A 431 7.34 -21.38 2.80
C VAL A 431 6.61 -22.63 2.34
N LEU A 432 5.90 -22.52 1.22
CA LEU A 432 5.30 -23.66 0.54
C LEU A 432 6.11 -23.98 -0.71
N ALA A 433 6.23 -25.26 -1.05
CA ALA A 433 6.74 -25.67 -2.35
C ALA A 433 5.89 -26.78 -2.95
N ALA A 434 5.86 -26.85 -4.28
CA ALA A 434 5.09 -27.83 -5.02
C ALA A 434 5.89 -28.32 -6.22
N ALA A 435 5.80 -29.63 -6.51
CA ALA A 435 6.57 -30.28 -7.56
C ALA A 435 5.86 -31.53 -8.10
N ARG A 436 6.34 -32.07 -9.22
CA ARG A 436 5.88 -33.35 -9.80
C ARG A 436 6.72 -34.55 -9.31
N PHE A 437 7.69 -34.30 -8.44
CA PHE A 437 8.62 -35.27 -7.86
C PHE A 437 8.61 -35.20 -6.33
N PRO A 438 8.96 -36.29 -5.62
CA PRO A 438 8.96 -36.32 -4.16
C PRO A 438 10.08 -35.47 -3.56
N PHE A 439 9.80 -34.78 -2.46
CA PHE A 439 10.78 -33.98 -1.72
C PHE A 439 11.66 -34.86 -0.80
N ASP A 440 12.99 -34.66 -0.82
CA ASP A 440 13.92 -35.23 0.16
C ASP A 440 13.98 -34.34 1.41
N THR A 441 12.94 -34.46 2.25
CA THR A 441 12.85 -33.70 3.51
C THR A 441 14.00 -34.01 4.46
N ALA A 442 14.54 -35.23 4.44
CA ALA A 442 15.67 -35.61 5.31
C ALA A 442 16.97 -34.92 4.90
N GLN A 443 17.20 -34.70 3.60
CA GLN A 443 18.31 -33.87 3.13
C GLN A 443 18.08 -32.40 3.45
N LEU A 444 16.88 -31.89 3.20
CA LEU A 444 16.56 -30.49 3.46
C LEU A 444 16.72 -30.15 4.96
N GLU A 445 16.21 -30.99 5.86
CA GLU A 445 16.36 -30.82 7.30
C GLU A 445 17.83 -30.86 7.75
N ARG A 446 18.68 -31.68 7.11
CA ARG A 446 20.12 -31.67 7.36
C ARG A 446 20.77 -30.34 6.96
N VAL A 447 20.45 -29.82 5.78
CA VAL A 447 20.95 -28.52 5.29
C VAL A 447 20.52 -27.38 6.22
N MET A 448 19.25 -27.39 6.65
CA MET A 448 18.73 -26.41 7.60
C MET A 448 19.41 -26.52 8.97
N ALA A 449 19.63 -27.73 9.48
CA ALA A 449 20.29 -27.97 10.76
C ALA A 449 21.76 -27.53 10.77
N ASP A 450 22.50 -27.69 9.66
CA ASP A 450 23.87 -27.22 9.51
C ASP A 450 23.99 -25.68 9.65
N ARG A 451 22.89 -24.96 9.41
CA ARG A 451 22.76 -23.51 9.61
C ARG A 451 22.11 -23.13 10.95
N ALA A 452 22.00 -24.08 11.87
CA ALA A 452 21.33 -23.92 13.17
C ALA A 452 19.86 -23.47 13.07
N SER A 453 19.19 -23.86 11.99
CA SER A 453 17.75 -23.64 11.80
C SER A 453 16.95 -24.76 12.46
N SER A 454 15.82 -24.43 13.10
CA SER A 454 14.93 -25.40 13.78
C SER A 454 13.65 -25.70 13.01
N GLU A 455 13.67 -25.48 11.69
CA GLU A 455 12.52 -25.58 10.79
C GLU A 455 12.14 -27.04 10.53
N ILE A 456 10.85 -27.29 10.34
CA ILE A 456 10.33 -28.62 10.02
C ILE A 456 9.83 -28.63 8.58
N ALA A 457 10.13 -29.73 7.87
CA ALA A 457 9.67 -30.00 6.53
C ALA A 457 8.53 -31.04 6.55
N LEU A 458 7.28 -30.60 6.30
CA LEU A 458 6.13 -31.50 6.17
C LEU A 458 5.86 -31.81 4.71
N THR A 459 5.72 -33.09 4.37
CA THR A 459 5.25 -33.55 3.06
C THR A 459 4.33 -34.76 3.19
N GLY A 460 3.69 -35.18 2.10
CA GLY A 460 2.77 -36.33 2.04
C GLY A 460 1.71 -36.30 3.14
N ALA A 461 1.60 -37.39 3.90
CA ALA A 461 0.59 -37.54 4.96
C ALA A 461 0.70 -36.48 6.08
N ALA A 462 1.91 -35.98 6.37
CA ALA A 462 2.12 -34.97 7.39
C ALA A 462 1.64 -33.58 6.93
N ALA A 463 1.93 -33.22 5.67
CA ALA A 463 1.39 -32.01 5.06
C ALA A 463 -0.15 -32.08 4.97
N ALA A 464 -0.70 -33.20 4.50
CA ALA A 464 -2.15 -33.41 4.42
C ALA A 464 -2.84 -33.29 5.80
N ALA A 465 -2.21 -33.80 6.87
CA ALA A 465 -2.73 -33.65 8.23
C ALA A 465 -2.71 -32.20 8.72
N TRP A 466 -1.70 -31.42 8.35
CA TRP A 466 -1.63 -30.00 8.71
C TRP A 466 -2.64 -29.15 7.94
N ILE A 467 -2.79 -29.42 6.63
CA ILE A 467 -3.81 -28.81 5.75
C ILE A 467 -5.22 -29.07 6.33
N GLY A 468 -5.50 -30.32 6.71
CA GLY A 468 -6.79 -30.71 7.27
C GLY A 468 -7.94 -30.52 6.27
N ASP A 469 -9.04 -29.92 6.73
CA ASP A 469 -10.23 -29.66 5.91
C ASP A 469 -10.21 -28.26 5.24
N ALA A 470 -9.03 -27.65 5.09
CA ALA A 470 -8.92 -26.35 4.44
C ALA A 470 -9.35 -26.46 2.96
N PRO A 471 -10.22 -25.55 2.47
CA PRO A 471 -10.64 -25.58 1.08
C PRO A 471 -9.54 -25.05 0.16
N ALA A 472 -9.49 -25.55 -1.07
CA ALA A 472 -8.74 -24.90 -2.13
C ALA A 472 -9.34 -23.52 -2.48
N LEU A 473 -8.48 -22.60 -2.85
CA LEU A 473 -8.82 -21.26 -3.31
C LEU A 473 -9.06 -21.32 -4.82
N THR A 474 -10.13 -20.69 -5.28
CA THR A 474 -10.49 -20.62 -6.71
C THR A 474 -10.77 -19.17 -7.09
N ASP A 475 -10.83 -18.87 -8.37
CA ASP A 475 -11.25 -17.55 -8.86
C ASP A 475 -12.62 -17.11 -8.32
N GLU A 476 -13.51 -18.08 -8.04
CA GLU A 476 -14.82 -17.82 -7.46
C GLU A 476 -14.78 -17.67 -5.93
N PHE A 477 -13.74 -18.17 -5.26
CA PHE A 477 -13.61 -18.19 -3.81
C PHE A 477 -12.15 -18.13 -3.32
N ALA A 478 -11.65 -16.91 -3.13
CA ALA A 478 -10.33 -16.64 -2.56
C ALA A 478 -10.36 -15.51 -1.50
N PRO A 479 -10.92 -15.76 -0.29
CA PRO A 479 -11.09 -14.75 0.76
C PRO A 479 -9.79 -14.47 1.54
N VAL A 480 -8.69 -14.22 0.82
CA VAL A 480 -7.33 -14.09 1.37
C VAL A 480 -7.28 -12.99 2.44
N ASP A 481 -7.78 -11.80 2.13
CA ASP A 481 -7.76 -10.66 3.06
C ASP A 481 -8.57 -10.89 4.35
N GLN A 482 -9.55 -11.80 4.33
CA GLN A 482 -10.36 -12.14 5.50
C GLN A 482 -9.76 -13.28 6.32
N TRP A 483 -8.80 -14.03 5.78
CA TRP A 483 -8.23 -15.22 6.40
C TRP A 483 -6.84 -15.03 6.97
N ILE A 484 -6.14 -13.97 6.58
CA ILE A 484 -4.87 -13.57 7.21
C ILE A 484 -5.14 -13.15 8.65
N SER A 485 -4.56 -13.89 9.58
CA SER A 485 -4.44 -13.46 10.97
C SER A 485 -3.26 -12.50 11.14
N ARG A 486 -3.26 -11.68 12.19
CA ARG A 486 -2.16 -10.76 12.56
C ARG A 486 -1.71 -11.03 14.00
N PRO A 487 -0.44 -10.74 14.35
CA PRO A 487 0.11 -10.98 15.68
C PRO A 487 -0.55 -10.13 16.77
#